data_AF-A0A1K1QC69-F1
#
_entry.id   AF-A0A1K1QC69-F1
#
_cell.length_a   1.000
_cell.length_b   1.000
_cell.length_c   1.000
_cell.angle_alpha   90.00
_cell.angle_beta   90.00
_cell.angle_gamma   90.00
#
_symmetry.space_group_name_H-M   'P 1'
#
loop_
_entity.id
_entity.type
_entity.pdbx_description
1 polymer ?
#
loop_
_entity_poly.entity_id
_entity_poly.type
_entity_poly.pdbx_seq_one_letter_code
_entity_poly.pdbx_strand_id
1 'polypeptide(L)'
;MVLLCFLFPLLSFGKEYENVWDNSPEYNSLFLTFHTEYELLLVWDTSLLEEVKVHCPETFGWRAYRAVKLFCGIRTDESELHKNPKNDMVPQPRQENVVRDNNSMEGKDAISNHPEKEHMVVKTMVYYIIAGGLIFWSVTFLLLIMLNRREHLHHLEIIREQRRIIKEKEEEHEALKKKLNLAFKEVVTLAKKNSPSFLARFQEVYPEVCEKLLEVNPKLVNTELSFCAMIWLNFSSKEIARYTFIQPKTVQIKKYRLRKKLKIPRDEDIYIWIKNL
;
A
#
# COMPACT_ATOMS: atom_id res chain seq x y z
N MET A 1 -18.76 19.35 7.35
CA MET A 1 -18.94 17.88 7.32
C MET A 1 -18.88 17.25 5.92
N VAL A 2 -19.26 17.89 4.81
CA VAL A 2 -19.31 17.21 3.49
C VAL A 2 -17.92 16.93 2.88
N LEU A 3 -16.90 17.76 3.15
CA LEU A 3 -15.55 17.61 2.59
C LEU A 3 -14.75 16.38 3.10
N LEU A 4 -15.18 15.70 4.16
CA LEU A 4 -14.49 14.51 4.68
C LEU A 4 -14.88 13.21 3.93
N CYS A 5 -15.98 13.21 3.18
CA CYS A 5 -16.48 12.00 2.52
C CYS A 5 -15.69 11.59 1.26
N PHE A 6 -14.86 12.49 0.70
CA PHE A 6 -14.11 12.23 -0.53
C PHE A 6 -12.68 11.70 -0.32
N LEU A 7 -12.13 11.76 0.91
CA LEU A 7 -10.79 11.25 1.22
C LEU A 7 -10.78 9.82 1.79
N PHE A 8 -11.92 9.33 2.26
CA PHE A 8 -12.03 8.00 2.87
C PHE A 8 -11.69 6.81 1.95
N PRO A 9 -11.97 6.83 0.62
CA PRO A 9 -11.66 5.70 -0.26
C PRO A 9 -10.16 5.37 -0.39
N LEU A 10 -9.27 6.36 -0.25
CA LEU A 10 -7.82 6.15 -0.39
C LEU A 10 -7.20 5.47 0.84
N LEU A 11 -7.69 5.80 2.05
CA LEU A 11 -7.20 5.19 3.30
C LEU A 11 -7.58 3.72 3.45
N SER A 12 -8.61 3.24 2.72
CA SER A 12 -9.02 1.82 2.75
C SER A 12 -8.18 0.91 1.85
N PHE A 13 -7.34 1.46 0.96
CA PHE A 13 -6.47 0.67 0.08
C PHE A 13 -5.09 0.35 0.69
N GLY A 14 -4.69 1.08 1.74
CA GLY A 14 -3.33 1.01 2.30
C GLY A 14 -3.04 -0.16 3.26
N LYS A 15 -4.02 -1.02 3.57
CA LYS A 15 -3.92 -2.01 4.68
C LYS A 15 -3.84 -3.48 4.26
N GLU A 16 -3.72 -3.80 2.97
CA GLU A 16 -3.71 -5.19 2.48
C GLU A 16 -2.38 -5.62 1.82
N TYR A 17 -1.31 -4.86 2.05
CA TYR A 17 0.03 -5.09 1.45
C TYR A 17 1.18 -5.20 2.46
N GLU A 18 0.89 -5.14 3.76
CA GLU A 18 1.88 -5.07 4.86
C GLU A 18 2.67 -6.39 5.10
N ASN A 19 2.28 -7.48 4.42
CA ASN A 19 2.74 -8.85 4.68
C ASN A 19 3.67 -9.45 3.59
N VAL A 20 4.22 -8.66 2.66
CA VAL A 20 4.93 -9.17 1.46
C VAL A 20 6.38 -8.64 1.32
N TRP A 21 6.78 -7.62 2.08
CA TRP A 21 8.07 -6.93 1.90
C TRP A 21 9.04 -7.16 3.05
N ASP A 22 9.62 -8.36 3.10
CA ASP A 22 10.74 -8.68 3.98
C ASP A 22 11.92 -9.26 3.17
N ASN A 23 13.14 -8.81 3.49
CA ASN A 23 14.43 -9.18 2.86
C ASN A 23 14.71 -8.71 1.41
N SER A 24 14.92 -7.40 1.21
CA SER A 24 15.88 -6.89 0.21
C SER A 24 16.57 -5.60 0.69
N PRO A 25 17.91 -5.50 0.68
CA PRO A 25 18.63 -4.42 1.36
C PRO A 25 18.63 -3.07 0.64
N GLU A 26 18.23 -3.01 -0.64
CA GLU A 26 18.42 -1.81 -1.48
C GLU A 26 17.29 -0.76 -1.38
N TYR A 27 16.18 -1.04 -0.69
CA TYR A 27 15.03 -0.12 -0.58
C TYR A 27 15.08 0.87 0.60
N ASN A 28 15.96 0.67 1.57
CA ASN A 28 15.96 1.45 2.82
C ASN A 28 16.40 2.92 2.67
N SER A 29 17.00 3.33 1.55
CA SER A 29 17.41 4.72 1.32
C SER A 29 16.27 5.63 0.83
N LEU A 30 15.28 5.07 0.12
CA LEU A 30 14.18 5.85 -0.46
C LEU A 30 12.94 5.93 0.47
N PHE A 31 12.82 4.98 1.39
CA PHE A 31 11.71 4.97 2.37
C PHE A 31 11.94 5.96 3.52
N LEU A 32 13.20 6.17 3.91
CA LEU A 32 13.59 7.10 4.98
C LEU A 32 13.49 8.59 4.59
N THR A 33 13.50 8.93 3.31
CA THR A 33 13.32 10.32 2.84
C THR A 33 11.86 10.75 2.72
N PHE A 34 10.93 9.80 2.51
CA PHE A 34 9.49 10.11 2.43
C PHE A 34 8.81 10.25 3.80
N HIS A 35 9.39 9.65 4.86
CA HIS A 35 8.74 9.61 6.18
C HIS A 35 9.09 10.80 7.11
N THR A 36 9.96 11.71 6.69
CA THR A 36 10.41 12.86 7.50
C THR A 36 9.67 14.18 7.24
N GLU A 37 8.96 14.33 6.11
CA GLU A 37 8.24 15.58 5.81
C GLU A 37 6.81 15.62 6.38
N TYR A 38 6.21 14.45 6.69
CA TYR A 38 4.79 14.39 7.10
C TYR A 38 4.51 14.69 8.58
N GLU A 39 5.48 14.59 9.49
CA GLU A 39 5.25 14.96 10.91
C GLU A 39 5.26 16.49 11.15
N LEU A 40 5.81 17.28 10.22
CA LEU A 40 5.82 18.75 10.30
C LEU A 40 4.45 19.41 10.08
N LEU A 41 3.41 18.64 9.71
CA LEU A 41 2.06 19.15 9.44
C LEU A 41 1.05 18.97 10.58
N LEU A 42 1.46 18.44 11.74
CA LEU A 42 0.59 18.28 12.92
C LEU A 42 0.90 19.24 14.09
N VAL A 43 1.76 20.22 13.90
CA VAL A 43 2.00 21.32 14.85
C VAL A 43 1.65 22.67 14.21
N TRP A 44 0.36 22.95 14.08
CA TRP A 44 -0.12 24.30 13.75
C TRP A 44 -0.39 25.09 15.03
N ASP A 45 0.70 25.66 15.55
CA ASP A 45 0.71 26.63 16.64
C ASP A 45 -0.13 27.88 16.27
N THR A 46 -0.93 28.36 17.22
CA THR A 46 -1.77 29.57 17.08
C THR A 46 -0.97 30.88 16.96
N SER A 47 0.36 30.84 17.09
CA SER A 47 1.22 32.03 17.27
C SER A 47 1.67 32.73 15.98
N LEU A 48 1.40 32.18 14.79
CA LEU A 48 1.92 32.70 13.49
C LEU A 48 0.95 33.64 12.74
N LEU A 49 -0.02 34.23 13.45
CA LEU A 49 -1.12 35.03 12.86
C LEU A 49 -0.94 36.57 12.98
N GLU A 50 0.17 37.05 13.55
CA GLU A 50 0.41 38.50 13.70
C GLU A 50 1.36 39.12 12.66
N GLU A 51 2.29 38.37 12.06
CA GLU A 51 3.31 38.96 11.15
C GLU A 51 2.79 39.26 9.73
N VAL A 52 1.71 38.63 9.27
CA VAL A 52 1.13 38.85 7.91
C VAL A 52 0.48 40.24 7.76
N LYS A 53 0.52 41.07 8.80
CA LYS A 53 -0.16 42.38 8.92
C LYS A 53 0.54 43.53 8.19
N VAL A 54 1.69 43.30 7.55
CA VAL A 54 2.59 44.35 7.04
C VAL A 54 2.61 44.46 5.50
N HIS A 55 2.07 43.48 4.74
CA HIS A 55 2.25 43.46 3.27
C HIS A 55 1.11 42.86 2.43
N CYS A 56 -0.10 43.44 2.48
CA CYS A 56 -1.10 43.34 1.39
C CYS A 56 -2.19 44.46 1.47
N PRO A 57 -2.82 44.85 0.34
CA PRO A 57 -3.77 45.95 0.29
C PRO A 57 -5.15 45.62 0.88
N GLU A 58 -5.85 46.65 1.35
CA GLU A 58 -6.93 46.56 2.34
C GLU A 58 -8.24 45.90 1.89
N THR A 59 -8.43 45.55 0.62
CA THR A 59 -9.76 45.21 0.08
C THR A 59 -10.15 43.73 0.17
N PHE A 60 -9.19 42.80 0.25
CA PHE A 60 -9.48 41.36 0.12
C PHE A 60 -9.61 40.62 1.47
N GLY A 61 -8.75 40.93 2.45
CA GLY A 61 -8.68 40.21 3.73
C GLY A 61 -9.95 40.32 4.60
N TRP A 62 -10.62 41.47 4.58
CA TRP A 62 -11.78 41.74 5.46
C TRP A 62 -12.97 40.79 5.26
N ARG A 63 -13.15 40.22 4.05
CA ARG A 63 -14.26 39.29 3.78
C ARG A 63 -14.00 37.91 4.37
N ALA A 64 -12.76 37.41 4.28
CA ALA A 64 -12.33 36.18 4.93
C ALA A 64 -12.34 36.33 6.47
N TYR A 65 -11.77 37.43 6.98
CA TYR A 65 -11.75 37.73 8.41
C TYR A 65 -13.17 37.82 9.01
N ARG A 66 -14.11 38.48 8.33
CA ARG A 66 -15.53 38.54 8.76
C ARG A 66 -16.20 37.17 8.74
N ALA A 67 -15.90 36.30 7.76
CA ALA A 67 -16.46 34.95 7.69
C ALA A 67 -15.97 34.06 8.86
N VAL A 68 -14.65 34.05 9.13
CA VAL A 68 -14.08 33.32 10.26
C VAL A 68 -14.60 33.85 11.60
N LYS A 69 -14.68 35.18 11.76
CA LYS A 69 -15.20 35.82 12.98
C LYS A 69 -16.67 35.50 13.26
N LEU A 70 -17.49 35.26 12.22
CA LEU A 70 -18.86 34.76 12.37
C LEU A 70 -18.90 33.28 12.81
N PHE A 71 -17.99 32.45 12.30
CA PHE A 71 -17.98 31.00 12.52
C PHE A 71 -17.53 30.60 13.94
N CYS A 72 -16.74 31.45 14.61
CA CYS A 72 -16.21 31.20 15.95
C CYS A 72 -17.07 31.72 17.12
N GLY A 73 -18.25 32.29 16.85
CA GLY A 73 -19.27 32.58 17.88
C GLY A 73 -18.88 33.61 18.97
N ILE A 74 -17.90 34.48 18.70
CA ILE A 74 -17.39 35.44 19.70
C ILE A 74 -18.43 36.56 19.92
N ARG A 75 -19.02 36.62 21.13
CA ARG A 75 -19.82 37.76 21.58
C ARG A 75 -18.92 38.98 21.75
N THR A 76 -19.34 40.12 21.20
CA THR A 76 -18.82 41.44 21.56
C THR A 76 -19.90 42.20 22.31
N ASP A 77 -19.60 42.67 23.52
CA ASP A 77 -20.48 43.58 24.24
C ASP A 77 -20.52 44.96 23.57
N GLU A 78 -21.63 45.66 23.73
CA GLU A 78 -21.92 46.96 23.14
C GLU A 78 -21.88 48.04 24.23
N SER A 79 -20.80 48.82 24.28
CA SER A 79 -20.72 49.99 25.17
C SER A 79 -19.86 51.12 24.58
N GLU A 80 -20.54 52.23 24.33
CA GLU A 80 -20.10 53.63 24.45
C GLU A 80 -18.71 54.06 23.95
N LEU A 81 -18.72 54.97 22.96
CA LEU A 81 -18.25 56.32 23.27
C LEU A 81 -19.05 57.40 22.50
N HIS A 82 -19.79 58.22 23.25
CA HIS A 82 -20.49 59.39 22.71
C HIS A 82 -19.55 60.49 22.20
N LYS A 83 -19.90 61.13 21.07
CA LYS A 83 -19.72 62.58 20.86
C LYS A 83 -20.55 63.14 19.68
N ASN A 84 -21.76 63.58 20.01
CA ASN A 84 -22.46 64.69 19.33
C ASN A 84 -21.98 66.01 20.01
N PRO A 85 -22.43 67.25 19.66
CA PRO A 85 -23.38 67.63 18.60
C PRO A 85 -22.97 68.84 17.74
N LYS A 86 -23.74 69.09 16.66
CA LYS A 86 -24.34 70.38 16.23
C LYS A 86 -24.65 70.38 14.71
N ASN A 87 -25.65 71.09 14.18
CA ASN A 87 -26.97 71.51 14.71
C ASN A 87 -27.82 72.11 13.55
N ASP A 88 -29.03 72.60 13.88
CA ASP A 88 -29.82 73.59 13.12
C ASP A 88 -30.45 73.09 11.78
N MET A 89 -31.56 73.57 11.19
CA MET A 89 -32.66 74.54 11.40
C MET A 89 -33.13 74.87 9.95
N VAL A 90 -34.38 75.08 9.49
CA VAL A 90 -35.76 75.20 10.02
C VAL A 90 -36.77 74.77 8.89
N PRO A 91 -38.11 74.65 9.11
CA PRO A 91 -39.05 74.06 8.13
C PRO A 91 -40.06 75.06 7.48
N GLN A 92 -40.98 74.51 6.65
CA GLN A 92 -42.31 75.05 6.24
C GLN A 92 -42.37 76.18 5.16
N PRO A 93 -43.55 76.54 4.56
CA PRO A 93 -44.68 75.71 4.08
C PRO A 93 -45.44 76.25 2.80
N ARG A 94 -46.49 75.51 2.34
CA ARG A 94 -47.65 75.94 1.47
C ARG A 94 -47.34 76.37 0.01
N GLN A 95 -48.31 76.46 -0.93
CA GLN A 95 -49.75 76.08 -0.90
C GLN A 95 -50.08 75.04 -2.02
N GLU A 96 -51.06 75.05 -2.95
CA GLU A 96 -52.16 75.95 -3.34
C GLU A 96 -53.36 75.16 -3.97
N ASN A 97 -54.50 75.83 -4.14
CA ASN A 97 -55.83 75.36 -4.59
C ASN A 97 -55.96 74.92 -6.08
N VAL A 98 -56.67 73.81 -6.39
CA VAL A 98 -58.09 73.67 -6.85
C VAL A 98 -58.36 73.73 -8.36
N VAL A 99 -58.91 72.63 -8.91
CA VAL A 99 -60.15 72.63 -9.72
C VAL A 99 -60.99 71.41 -9.30
N ARG A 100 -62.31 71.58 -9.18
CA ARG A 100 -63.30 70.48 -9.11
C ARG A 100 -64.10 70.55 -10.40
N ASP A 101 -64.28 69.41 -11.07
CA ASP A 101 -65.45 69.24 -11.94
C ASP A 101 -66.01 67.82 -11.87
N ASN A 102 -67.25 67.66 -12.32
CA ASN A 102 -68.14 66.60 -11.86
C ASN A 102 -68.76 65.82 -13.03
N ASN A 103 -68.88 64.49 -12.90
CA ASN A 103 -70.15 63.74 -12.94
C ASN A 103 -69.94 62.23 -13.17
N SER A 104 -70.92 61.44 -12.73
CA SER A 104 -70.92 59.98 -12.81
C SER A 104 -71.33 59.47 -14.21
N MET A 105 -70.81 58.32 -14.63
CA MET A 105 -71.61 57.08 -14.73
C MET A 105 -70.80 55.82 -15.10
N GLU A 106 -71.16 54.72 -14.43
CA GLU A 106 -71.18 53.29 -14.82
C GLU A 106 -70.06 52.62 -15.66
N GLY A 107 -69.63 51.48 -15.12
CA GLY A 107 -68.61 50.53 -15.63
C GLY A 107 -67.89 49.94 -14.41
N LYS A 108 -67.92 48.64 -14.08
CA LYS A 108 -67.53 47.46 -14.87
C LYS A 108 -66.15 47.70 -15.51
N ASP A 109 -65.10 46.94 -15.20
CA ASP A 109 -65.10 45.46 -15.03
C ASP A 109 -64.48 44.91 -13.73
N ALA A 110 -64.50 43.59 -13.60
CA ALA A 110 -64.19 42.86 -12.36
C ALA A 110 -62.69 42.57 -12.16
N ILE A 111 -62.19 42.88 -10.96
CA ILE A 111 -60.97 42.26 -10.44
C ILE A 111 -61.31 40.83 -10.00
N SER A 112 -61.05 39.83 -10.84
CA SER A 112 -60.88 38.44 -10.40
C SER A 112 -60.21 37.52 -11.44
N ASN A 113 -59.34 36.64 -10.94
CA ASN A 113 -59.01 35.32 -11.51
C ASN A 113 -58.26 35.22 -12.86
N HIS A 114 -57.06 35.82 -12.97
CA HIS A 114 -56.07 35.33 -13.96
C HIS A 114 -54.57 35.40 -13.58
N PRO A 115 -54.12 34.71 -12.50
CA PRO A 115 -52.73 34.24 -12.41
C PRO A 115 -52.58 32.73 -12.13
N GLU A 116 -53.66 32.03 -11.80
CA GLU A 116 -53.59 30.67 -11.23
C GLU A 116 -53.24 29.58 -12.25
N LYS A 117 -53.77 29.68 -13.48
CA LYS A 117 -53.56 28.68 -14.55
C LYS A 117 -52.11 28.62 -15.01
N GLU A 118 -51.47 29.78 -15.18
CA GLU A 118 -50.08 29.89 -15.65
C GLU A 118 -49.10 29.28 -14.64
N HIS A 119 -49.30 29.58 -13.35
CA HIS A 119 -48.52 29.03 -12.24
C HIS A 119 -48.60 27.48 -12.16
N MET A 120 -49.75 26.89 -12.54
CA MET A 120 -49.92 25.43 -12.60
C MET A 120 -49.14 24.79 -13.77
N VAL A 121 -49.11 25.43 -14.94
CA VAL A 121 -48.33 24.96 -16.09
C VAL A 121 -46.84 25.02 -15.80
N VAL A 122 -46.35 26.12 -15.21
CA VAL A 122 -44.93 26.28 -14.83
C VAL A 122 -44.50 25.21 -13.83
N LYS A 123 -45.29 24.94 -12.78
CA LYS A 123 -45.01 23.87 -11.81
C LYS A 123 -44.91 22.49 -12.47
N THR A 124 -45.82 22.20 -13.40
CA THR A 124 -45.83 20.94 -14.17
C THR A 124 -44.56 20.79 -15.01
N MET A 125 -44.11 21.85 -15.70
CA MET A 125 -42.86 21.81 -16.47
C MET A 125 -41.62 21.65 -15.58
N VAL A 126 -41.54 22.37 -14.46
CA VAL A 126 -40.45 22.23 -13.48
C VAL A 126 -40.36 20.80 -12.92
N TYR A 127 -41.50 20.16 -12.63
CA TYR A 127 -41.55 18.75 -12.21
C TYR A 127 -40.93 17.82 -13.26
N TYR A 128 -41.30 17.95 -14.54
CA TYR A 128 -40.74 17.11 -15.61
C TYR A 128 -39.23 17.34 -15.83
N ILE A 129 -38.73 18.56 -15.65
CA ILE A 129 -37.29 18.85 -15.72
C ILE A 129 -36.53 18.13 -14.60
N ILE A 130 -37.03 18.20 -13.36
CA ILE A 130 -36.41 17.53 -12.20
C ILE A 130 -36.49 16.00 -12.36
N ALA A 131 -37.64 15.47 -12.76
CA ALA A 131 -37.84 14.04 -13.00
C ALA A 131 -36.92 13.51 -14.12
N GLY A 132 -36.82 14.24 -15.24
CA GLY A 132 -35.89 13.93 -16.33
C GLY A 132 -34.43 13.95 -15.89
N GLY A 133 -34.04 14.91 -15.05
CA GLY A 133 -32.72 14.96 -14.43
C GLY A 133 -32.43 13.72 -13.57
N LEU A 134 -33.35 13.35 -12.67
CA LEU A 134 -33.20 12.16 -11.82
C LEU A 134 -33.15 10.85 -12.65
N ILE A 135 -33.95 10.74 -13.71
CA ILE A 135 -33.91 9.60 -14.64
C ILE A 135 -32.56 9.56 -15.35
N PHE A 136 -32.06 10.67 -15.89
CA PHE A 136 -30.75 10.73 -16.53
C PHE A 136 -29.60 10.38 -15.56
N TRP A 137 -29.65 10.87 -14.31
CA TRP A 137 -28.67 10.53 -13.28
C TRP A 137 -28.72 9.06 -12.88
N SER A 138 -29.90 8.46 -12.74
CA SER A 138 -30.02 7.03 -12.45
C SER A 138 -29.55 6.15 -13.61
N VAL A 139 -29.87 6.50 -14.86
CA VAL A 139 -29.40 5.78 -16.06
C VAL A 139 -27.89 5.89 -16.22
N THR A 140 -27.30 7.08 -16.06
CA THR A 140 -25.84 7.25 -16.14
C THR A 140 -25.12 6.55 -14.99
N PHE A 141 -25.65 6.59 -13.77
CA PHE A 141 -25.11 5.84 -12.63
C PHE A 141 -25.17 4.33 -12.84
N LEU A 142 -26.29 3.79 -13.38
CA LEU A 142 -26.41 2.38 -13.76
C LEU A 142 -25.42 2.00 -14.87
N LEU A 143 -25.23 2.85 -15.89
CA LEU A 143 -24.24 2.61 -16.95
C LEU A 143 -22.81 2.56 -16.38
N LEU A 144 -22.44 3.49 -15.49
CA LEU A 144 -21.14 3.47 -14.80
C LEU A 144 -20.94 2.20 -13.97
N ILE A 145 -21.95 1.74 -13.23
CA ILE A 145 -21.92 0.46 -12.50
C ILE A 145 -21.74 -0.71 -13.48
N MET A 146 -22.45 -0.73 -14.60
CA MET A 146 -22.36 -1.82 -15.59
C MET A 146 -21.00 -1.86 -16.31
N LEU A 147 -20.36 -0.71 -16.54
CA LEU A 147 -19.02 -0.63 -17.12
C LEU A 147 -17.95 -1.12 -16.12
N ASN A 148 -17.90 -0.54 -14.92
CA ASN A 148 -16.97 -0.93 -13.85
C ASN A 148 -17.07 -2.45 -13.52
N ARG A 149 -18.29 -2.99 -13.52
CA ARG A 149 -18.52 -4.43 -13.28
C ARG A 149 -17.95 -5.34 -14.37
N ARG A 150 -17.76 -4.87 -15.62
CA ARG A 150 -17.10 -5.65 -16.68
C ARG A 150 -15.60 -5.76 -16.44
N GLU A 151 -14.94 -4.66 -16.11
CA GLU A 151 -13.51 -4.61 -15.86
C GLU A 151 -13.14 -5.48 -14.64
N HIS A 152 -13.90 -5.35 -13.55
CA HIS A 152 -13.70 -6.17 -12.35
C HIS A 152 -13.83 -7.69 -12.61
N LEU A 153 -14.72 -8.11 -13.52
CA LEU A 153 -14.85 -9.53 -13.89
C LEU A 153 -13.61 -10.06 -14.63
N HIS A 154 -13.04 -9.26 -15.54
CA HIS A 154 -11.80 -9.62 -16.25
C HIS A 154 -10.59 -9.67 -15.31
N HIS A 155 -10.47 -8.70 -14.38
CA HIS A 155 -9.44 -8.75 -13.34
C HIS A 155 -9.60 -9.99 -12.42
N LEU A 156 -10.82 -10.34 -12.01
CA LEU A 156 -11.06 -11.57 -11.24
C LEU A 156 -10.63 -12.84 -11.97
N GLU A 157 -10.77 -12.89 -13.30
CA GLU A 157 -10.34 -14.02 -14.12
C GLU A 157 -8.82 -14.14 -14.19
N ILE A 158 -8.12 -13.03 -14.45
CA ILE A 158 -6.64 -12.96 -14.39
C ILE A 158 -6.12 -13.41 -13.02
N ILE A 159 -6.73 -12.93 -11.92
CA ILE A 159 -6.29 -13.26 -10.55
C ILE A 159 -6.64 -14.72 -10.18
N ARG A 160 -7.63 -15.37 -10.82
CA ARG A 160 -7.83 -16.83 -10.70
C ARG A 160 -6.71 -17.59 -11.40
N GLU A 161 -6.38 -17.23 -12.63
CA GLU A 161 -5.38 -17.94 -13.43
C GLU A 161 -3.97 -17.80 -12.85
N GLN A 162 -3.60 -16.59 -12.40
CA GLN A 162 -2.35 -16.38 -11.65
C GLN A 162 -2.27 -17.27 -10.40
N ARG A 163 -3.35 -17.38 -9.61
CA ARG A 163 -3.39 -18.28 -8.44
C ARG A 163 -3.35 -19.76 -8.83
N ARG A 164 -3.90 -20.16 -9.98
CA ARG A 164 -3.77 -21.52 -10.50
C ARG A 164 -2.32 -21.85 -10.83
N ILE A 165 -1.64 -20.97 -11.57
CA ILE A 165 -0.23 -21.13 -11.95
C ILE A 165 0.68 -21.17 -10.70
N ILE A 166 0.45 -20.28 -9.72
CA ILE A 166 1.19 -20.28 -8.44
C ILE A 166 1.01 -21.62 -7.73
N LYS A 167 -0.23 -22.10 -7.56
CA LYS A 167 -0.52 -23.37 -6.89
C LYS A 167 0.10 -24.59 -7.60
N GLU A 168 0.06 -24.61 -8.94
CA GLU A 168 0.72 -25.65 -9.73
C GLU A 168 2.25 -25.64 -9.54
N LYS A 169 2.87 -24.45 -9.46
CA LYS A 169 4.31 -24.31 -9.17
C LYS A 169 4.68 -24.67 -7.73
N GLU A 170 3.83 -24.35 -6.76
CA GLU A 170 4.00 -24.78 -5.36
C GLU A 170 3.92 -26.30 -5.23
N GLU A 171 2.96 -26.97 -5.89
CA GLU A 171 2.84 -28.42 -5.88
C GLU A 171 4.02 -29.12 -6.58
N GLU A 172 4.49 -28.61 -7.72
CA GLU A 172 5.72 -29.08 -8.37
C GLU A 172 6.94 -28.94 -7.44
N HIS A 173 7.11 -27.78 -6.80
CA HIS A 173 8.24 -27.45 -5.95
C HIS A 173 8.26 -28.29 -4.66
N GLU A 174 7.12 -28.47 -4.00
CA GLU A 174 7.02 -29.36 -2.83
C GLU A 174 7.16 -30.84 -3.20
N ALA A 175 6.66 -31.27 -4.37
CA ALA A 175 6.93 -32.61 -4.88
C ALA A 175 8.43 -32.84 -5.16
N LEU A 176 9.13 -31.84 -5.69
CA LEU A 176 10.58 -31.88 -5.92
C LEU A 176 11.37 -31.89 -4.61
N LYS A 177 11.07 -30.97 -3.68
CA LYS A 177 11.64 -30.97 -2.30
C LYS A 177 11.43 -32.31 -1.62
N LYS A 178 10.23 -32.90 -1.71
CA LYS A 178 9.92 -34.20 -1.10
C LYS A 178 10.78 -35.33 -1.70
N LYS A 179 10.96 -35.36 -3.03
CA LYS A 179 11.88 -36.30 -3.70
C LYS A 179 13.33 -36.11 -3.24
N LEU A 180 13.83 -34.87 -3.21
CA LEU A 180 15.18 -34.54 -2.77
C LEU A 180 15.43 -34.94 -1.30
N ASN A 181 14.50 -34.60 -0.41
CA ASN A 181 14.54 -34.95 1.01
C ASN A 181 14.53 -36.47 1.24
N LEU A 182 13.81 -37.24 0.41
CA LEU A 182 13.83 -38.71 0.46
C LEU A 182 15.19 -39.26 0.02
N ALA A 183 15.73 -38.82 -1.12
CA ALA A 183 17.03 -39.26 -1.62
C ALA A 183 18.18 -38.90 -0.64
N PHE A 184 18.21 -37.68 -0.12
CA PHE A 184 19.16 -37.26 0.91
C PHE A 184 19.05 -38.13 2.18
N LYS A 185 17.84 -38.38 2.67
CA LYS A 185 17.59 -39.24 3.84
C LYS A 185 18.03 -40.68 3.61
N GLU A 186 17.87 -41.20 2.40
CA GLU A 186 18.35 -42.53 1.98
C GLU A 186 19.88 -42.61 2.03
N VAL A 187 20.56 -41.69 1.34
CA VAL A 187 22.04 -41.57 1.30
C VAL A 187 22.63 -41.42 2.71
N VAL A 188 22.05 -40.54 3.54
CA VAL A 188 22.42 -40.37 4.96
C VAL A 188 22.21 -41.64 5.78
N THR A 189 21.16 -42.43 5.48
CA THR A 189 20.89 -43.70 6.17
C THR A 189 21.89 -44.79 5.76
N LEU A 190 22.27 -44.85 4.48
CA LEU A 190 23.31 -45.76 3.99
C LEU A 190 24.69 -45.46 4.60
N ALA A 191 25.05 -44.18 4.70
CA ALA A 191 26.27 -43.73 5.38
C ALA A 191 26.29 -44.13 6.86
N LYS A 192 25.20 -43.87 7.59
CA LYS A 192 25.04 -44.21 9.01
C LYS A 192 25.11 -45.72 9.29
N LYS A 193 24.74 -46.55 8.31
CA LYS A 193 24.84 -48.02 8.35
C LYS A 193 26.17 -48.57 7.83
N ASN A 194 27.09 -47.72 7.34
CA ASN A 194 28.33 -48.12 6.68
C ASN A 194 28.11 -49.13 5.53
N SER A 195 27.03 -48.94 4.76
CA SER A 195 26.67 -49.83 3.65
C SER A 195 27.67 -49.72 2.50
N PRO A 196 28.11 -50.83 1.86
CA PRO A 196 28.99 -50.76 0.69
C PRO A 196 28.34 -50.00 -0.48
N SER A 197 27.01 -50.04 -0.59
CA SER A 197 26.23 -49.31 -1.61
C SER A 197 26.18 -47.79 -1.39
N PHE A 198 26.69 -47.28 -0.26
CA PHE A 198 26.66 -45.84 0.06
C PHE A 198 27.32 -44.98 -1.03
N LEU A 199 28.51 -45.36 -1.52
CA LEU A 199 29.22 -44.55 -2.51
C LEU A 199 28.49 -44.50 -3.85
N ALA A 200 28.01 -45.63 -4.34
CA ALA A 200 27.23 -45.69 -5.58
C ALA A 200 25.96 -44.83 -5.48
N ARG A 201 25.21 -44.97 -4.37
CA ARG A 201 24.00 -44.17 -4.16
C ARG A 201 24.28 -42.69 -3.93
N PHE A 202 25.45 -42.33 -3.39
CA PHE A 202 25.90 -40.94 -3.34
C PHE A 202 26.21 -40.41 -4.74
N GLN A 203 26.90 -41.19 -5.59
CA GLN A 203 27.21 -40.81 -6.98
C GLN A 203 25.95 -40.65 -7.84
N GLU A 204 24.92 -41.47 -7.64
CA GLU A 204 23.61 -41.34 -8.31
C GLU A 204 22.85 -40.06 -7.94
N VAL A 205 23.02 -39.55 -6.71
CA VAL A 205 22.27 -38.39 -6.18
C VAL A 205 23.07 -37.09 -6.26
N TYR A 206 24.40 -37.17 -6.24
CA TYR A 206 25.34 -36.03 -6.26
C TYR A 206 26.53 -36.28 -7.22
N PRO A 207 26.29 -36.51 -8.52
CA PRO A 207 27.35 -36.84 -9.49
C PRO A 207 28.41 -35.73 -9.59
N GLU A 208 27.97 -34.48 -9.69
CA GLU A 208 28.84 -33.28 -9.80
C GLU A 208 29.90 -33.22 -8.68
N VAL A 209 29.53 -33.61 -7.46
CA VAL A 209 30.45 -33.58 -6.31
C VAL A 209 31.57 -34.60 -6.48
N CYS A 210 31.27 -35.77 -7.05
CA CYS A 210 32.28 -36.79 -7.34
C CYS A 210 33.13 -36.43 -8.57
N GLU A 211 32.54 -35.80 -9.58
CA GLU A 211 33.23 -35.33 -10.78
C GLU A 211 34.27 -34.26 -10.42
N LYS A 212 33.86 -33.17 -9.76
CA LYS A 212 34.76 -32.08 -9.34
C LYS A 212 35.87 -32.54 -8.38
N LEU A 213 35.59 -33.50 -7.49
CA LEU A 213 36.63 -34.11 -6.65
C LEU A 213 37.68 -34.88 -7.48
N LEU A 214 37.26 -35.56 -8.55
CA LEU A 214 38.14 -36.27 -9.47
C LEU A 214 38.90 -35.32 -10.41
N GLU A 215 38.33 -34.18 -10.78
CA GLU A 215 39.05 -33.10 -11.49
C GLU A 215 40.21 -32.56 -10.65
N VAL A 216 39.98 -32.29 -9.36
CA VAL A 216 41.04 -31.83 -8.43
C VAL A 216 42.10 -32.92 -8.21
N ASN A 217 41.71 -34.19 -8.13
CA ASN A 217 42.66 -35.31 -8.03
C ASN A 217 42.11 -36.63 -8.61
N PRO A 218 42.48 -37.00 -9.85
CA PRO A 218 42.00 -38.23 -10.50
C PRO A 218 42.65 -39.51 -9.95
N LYS A 219 43.46 -39.41 -8.88
CA LYS A 219 44.06 -40.55 -8.16
C LYS A 219 43.40 -40.81 -6.79
N LEU A 220 42.21 -40.26 -6.56
CA LEU A 220 41.39 -40.59 -5.39
C LEU A 220 40.85 -42.02 -5.52
N VAL A 221 40.94 -42.78 -4.42
CA VAL A 221 40.38 -44.14 -4.35
C VAL A 221 38.93 -44.07 -3.87
N ASN A 222 38.07 -45.03 -4.25
CA ASN A 222 36.68 -45.12 -3.79
C ASN A 222 36.51 -45.02 -2.25
N THR A 223 37.47 -45.53 -1.48
CA THR A 223 37.49 -45.41 0.00
C THR A 223 37.80 -44.01 0.51
N GLU A 224 38.40 -43.16 -0.32
CA GLU A 224 38.64 -41.74 -0.06
C GLU A 224 37.48 -40.88 -0.59
N LEU A 225 36.91 -41.20 -1.76
CA LEU A 225 35.67 -40.58 -2.26
C LEU A 225 34.51 -40.78 -1.27
N SER A 226 34.34 -41.99 -0.74
CA SER A 226 33.36 -42.28 0.32
C SER A 226 33.61 -41.45 1.60
N PHE A 227 34.87 -41.19 1.94
CA PHE A 227 35.23 -40.32 3.06
C PHE A 227 34.98 -38.83 2.77
N CYS A 228 35.19 -38.37 1.52
CA CYS A 228 34.77 -37.04 1.07
C CYS A 228 33.26 -36.88 1.12
N ALA A 229 32.49 -37.86 0.64
CA ALA A 229 31.03 -37.87 0.69
C ALA A 229 30.50 -37.79 2.13
N MET A 230 31.14 -38.49 3.08
CA MET A 230 30.80 -38.35 4.51
C MET A 230 31.12 -36.95 5.10
N ILE A 231 32.13 -36.26 4.57
CA ILE A 231 32.45 -34.87 4.95
C ILE A 231 31.45 -33.89 4.30
N TRP A 232 31.07 -34.11 3.03
CA TRP A 232 30.07 -33.32 2.31
C TRP A 232 28.68 -33.39 2.97
N LEU A 233 28.28 -34.58 3.42
CA LEU A 233 27.09 -34.82 4.27
C LEU A 233 27.22 -34.25 5.70
N ASN A 234 28.30 -33.50 5.98
CA ASN A 234 28.57 -32.80 7.23
C ASN A 234 28.62 -33.69 8.49
N PHE A 235 29.02 -34.96 8.36
CA PHE A 235 29.22 -35.81 9.54
C PHE A 235 30.47 -35.37 10.30
N SER A 236 30.34 -35.21 11.62
CA SER A 236 31.48 -34.89 12.48
C SER A 236 32.51 -36.03 12.53
N SER A 237 33.79 -35.72 12.79
CA SER A 237 34.82 -36.77 12.92
C SER A 237 34.53 -37.82 14.00
N LYS A 238 33.70 -37.49 15.00
CA LYS A 238 33.21 -38.43 16.02
C LYS A 238 32.15 -39.39 15.48
N GLU A 239 31.26 -38.88 14.62
CA GLU A 239 30.24 -39.68 13.96
C GLU A 239 30.79 -40.58 12.87
N ILE A 240 31.71 -40.08 12.03
CA ILE A 240 32.38 -40.90 11.02
C ILE A 240 33.12 -42.07 11.70
N ALA A 241 33.78 -41.81 12.83
CA ALA A 241 34.40 -42.85 13.67
C ALA A 241 33.37 -43.90 14.14
N ARG A 242 32.20 -43.45 14.63
CA ARG A 242 31.11 -44.33 15.08
C ARG A 242 30.51 -45.17 13.94
N TYR A 243 30.21 -44.56 12.79
CA TYR A 243 29.57 -45.27 11.67
C TYR A 243 30.55 -46.24 10.98
N THR A 244 31.80 -45.82 10.76
CA THR A 244 32.81 -46.67 10.09
C THR A 244 33.58 -47.61 11.02
N PHE A 245 33.20 -47.66 12.32
CA PHE A 245 33.78 -48.51 13.36
C PHE A 245 35.31 -48.36 13.54
N ILE A 246 35.86 -47.15 13.34
CA ILE A 246 37.30 -46.85 13.52
C ILE A 246 37.53 -45.83 14.63
N GLN A 247 38.73 -45.86 15.23
CA GLN A 247 39.10 -44.89 16.26
C GLN A 247 39.07 -43.43 15.73
N PRO A 248 38.60 -42.45 16.51
CA PRO A 248 38.60 -41.03 16.11
C PRO A 248 39.98 -40.49 15.70
N LYS A 249 41.06 -40.99 16.31
CA LYS A 249 42.44 -40.66 15.92
C LYS A 249 42.74 -41.04 14.45
N THR A 250 42.23 -42.19 14.01
CA THR A 250 42.34 -42.66 12.62
C THR A 250 41.54 -41.78 11.65
N VAL A 251 40.36 -41.28 12.07
CA VAL A 251 39.59 -40.29 11.28
C VAL A 251 40.38 -39.00 11.09
N GLN A 252 41.03 -38.48 12.14
CA GLN A 252 41.84 -37.26 12.01
C GLN A 252 43.07 -37.47 11.11
N ILE A 253 43.72 -38.63 11.19
CA ILE A 253 44.83 -38.99 10.28
C ILE A 253 44.33 -39.09 8.82
N LYS A 254 43.13 -39.65 8.58
CA LYS A 254 42.48 -39.62 7.26
C LYS A 254 42.18 -38.19 6.79
N LYS A 255 41.56 -37.33 7.62
CA LYS A 255 41.28 -35.91 7.30
C LYS A 255 42.56 -35.13 6.96
N TYR A 256 43.66 -35.36 7.68
CA TYR A 256 44.96 -34.75 7.37
C TYR A 256 45.54 -35.23 6.03
N ARG A 257 45.55 -36.56 5.78
CA ARG A 257 46.03 -37.13 4.51
C ARG A 257 45.20 -36.65 3.32
N LEU A 258 43.88 -36.59 3.47
CA LEU A 258 42.97 -36.09 2.44
C LEU A 258 43.24 -34.61 2.13
N ARG A 259 43.37 -33.74 3.14
CA ARG A 259 43.73 -32.32 2.96
C ARG A 259 45.01 -32.16 2.12
N LYS A 260 46.02 -33.00 2.35
CA LYS A 260 47.27 -33.01 1.57
C LYS A 260 47.09 -33.56 0.15
N LYS A 261 46.26 -34.58 -0.07
CA LYS A 261 45.94 -35.11 -1.41
C LYS A 261 45.15 -34.12 -2.27
N LEU A 262 44.23 -33.37 -1.67
CA LEU A 262 43.39 -32.36 -2.34
C LEU A 262 44.05 -30.97 -2.41
N LYS A 263 45.30 -30.82 -1.92
CA LYS A 263 46.07 -29.56 -1.86
C LYS A 263 45.40 -28.41 -1.09
N ILE A 264 44.35 -28.68 -0.32
CA ILE A 264 43.58 -27.70 0.46
C ILE A 264 44.52 -26.93 1.41
N PRO A 265 44.40 -25.60 1.53
CA PRO A 265 45.26 -24.79 2.38
C PRO A 265 45.02 -25.04 3.88
N ARG A 266 45.73 -24.30 4.75
CA ARG A 266 45.78 -24.59 6.20
C ARG A 266 44.73 -23.82 7.01
N ASP A 267 44.44 -22.62 6.53
CA ASP A 267 43.50 -21.61 6.96
C ASP A 267 42.04 -21.98 6.66
N GLU A 268 41.78 -22.74 5.59
CA GLU A 268 40.44 -23.17 5.19
C GLU A 268 40.04 -24.53 5.80
N ASP A 269 38.81 -24.69 6.32
CA ASP A 269 38.31 -26.02 6.74
C ASP A 269 37.83 -26.85 5.55
N ILE A 270 38.24 -28.11 5.52
CA ILE A 270 37.82 -29.11 4.52
C ILE A 270 36.30 -29.29 4.45
N TYR A 271 35.54 -29.01 5.51
CA TYR A 271 34.07 -29.03 5.47
C TYR A 271 33.50 -27.90 4.59
N ILE A 272 34.13 -26.73 4.60
CA ILE A 272 33.73 -25.59 3.77
C ILE A 272 34.23 -25.83 2.34
N TRP A 273 35.52 -26.16 2.18
CA TRP A 273 36.10 -26.45 0.87
C TRP A 273 35.35 -27.56 0.12
N ILE A 274 35.04 -28.70 0.77
CA ILE A 274 34.30 -29.81 0.14
C ILE A 274 32.85 -29.41 -0.21
N LYS A 275 32.24 -28.47 0.51
CA LYS A 275 30.89 -27.98 0.21
C LYS A 275 30.86 -26.93 -0.92
N ASN A 276 32.00 -26.33 -1.24
CA ASN A 276 32.14 -25.22 -2.19
C ASN A 276 32.67 -25.65 -3.59
N LEU A 277 32.73 -26.95 -3.91
CA LEU A 277 33.00 -27.42 -5.28
C LEU A 277 31.77 -27.26 -6.18
#